data_AF-A0A7Z2ZSM2-F1
#
_entry.id   AF-A0A7Z2ZSM2-F1
#
_cell.length_a   1.000
_cell.length_b   1.000
_cell.length_c   1.000
_cell.angle_alpha   90.00
_cell.angle_beta   90.00
_cell.angle_gamma   90.00
#
_symmetry.space_group_name_H-M   'P 1'
#
loop_
_entity.id
_entity.type
_entity.pdbx_description
1 polymer ?
#
loop_
_entity_poly.entity_id
_entity_poly.type
_entity_poly.pdbx_seq_one_letter_code
_entity_poly.pdbx_strand_id
1 'polypeptide(L)'
;MNLLQRSLIEKAGHDHGFEHVVASEPGGVLLASAKHTASAQVVAQPAGAYLLRLQTEMPALLPEMSRSFPQQSQINGFSANTVAGLATLLRRAAGLARALPSQVVNDYEATVANQLAQLPADLGGTEVERLVRQRIGQQKFRDAMLDYWGGACAVTAVAFPEVLRASHAKPWAECASDAERLDVFNGFLLVANLDALFDRFLISFDDDGRLLISPILTAEIRIRLGLHPGMALRWLTDAHRVYLAWHRLRLSTRLA
;
A
#
# COMPACT_ATOMS: atom_id res chain seq x y z
N MET A 1 30.24 -14.65 6.35
CA MET A 1 29.98 -13.50 5.45
C MET A 1 31.26 -12.68 5.31
N ASN A 2 31.66 -12.30 4.09
CA ASN A 2 32.87 -11.48 3.87
C ASN A 2 32.56 -9.96 3.93
N LEU A 3 33.60 -9.11 3.89
CA LEU A 3 33.45 -7.64 3.94
C LEU A 3 32.64 -7.06 2.78
N LEU A 4 32.83 -7.60 1.57
CA LEU A 4 32.10 -7.15 0.38
C LEU A 4 30.60 -7.43 0.51
N GLN A 5 30.23 -8.64 0.95
CA GLN A 5 28.83 -9.03 1.16
C GLN A 5 28.14 -8.12 2.19
N ARG A 6 28.82 -7.77 3.29
CA ARG A 6 28.30 -6.82 4.27
C ARG A 6 28.03 -5.45 3.66
N SER A 7 29.03 -4.89 2.97
CA SER A 7 28.91 -3.58 2.33
C SER A 7 27.78 -3.54 1.31
N LEU A 8 27.57 -4.63 0.55
CA LEU A 8 26.46 -4.75 -0.40
C LEU A 8 25.10 -4.80 0.30
N ILE A 9 24.99 -5.53 1.41
CA ILE A 9 23.75 -5.61 2.20
C ILE A 9 23.41 -4.26 2.83
N GLU A 10 24.37 -3.60 3.46
CA GLU A 10 24.20 -2.29 4.08
C GLU A 10 23.75 -1.25 3.05
N LYS A 11 24.41 -1.23 1.88
CA LYS A 11 24.01 -0.37 0.76
C LYS A 11 22.61 -0.69 0.26
N ALA A 12 22.29 -1.97 0.04
CA ALA A 12 20.97 -2.38 -0.42
C ALA A 12 19.87 -2.02 0.60
N GLY A 13 20.15 -2.15 1.90
CA GLY A 13 19.28 -1.67 2.97
C GLY A 13 19.04 -0.17 2.85
N HIS A 14 20.12 0.60 2.81
CA HIS A 14 20.07 2.05 2.75
C HIS A 14 19.28 2.58 1.56
N ASP A 15 19.54 2.04 0.37
CA ASP A 15 18.90 2.48 -0.88
C ASP A 15 17.41 2.05 -0.95
N HIS A 16 16.96 1.11 -0.11
CA HIS A 16 15.65 0.46 -0.23
C HIS A 16 14.81 0.47 1.05
N GLY A 17 14.98 1.51 1.87
CA GLY A 17 14.05 1.84 2.96
C GLY A 17 14.41 1.24 4.32
N PHE A 18 15.64 0.74 4.48
CA PHE A 18 16.19 0.35 5.77
C PHE A 18 17.51 1.08 5.98
N GLU A 19 17.42 2.38 6.29
CA GLU A 19 18.52 3.35 6.22
C GLU A 19 19.54 3.22 7.36
N HIS A 20 19.18 2.49 8.42
CA HIS A 20 19.95 2.38 9.64
C HIS A 20 20.46 0.96 9.86
N VAL A 21 21.79 0.81 9.94
CA VAL A 21 22.44 -0.44 10.35
C VAL A 21 22.46 -0.50 11.87
N VAL A 22 21.68 -1.41 12.45
CA VAL A 22 21.60 -1.61 13.91
C VAL A 22 22.76 -2.47 14.39
N ALA A 23 23.06 -3.55 13.64
CA ALA A 23 24.18 -4.43 13.93
C ALA A 23 24.73 -5.02 12.63
N SER A 24 26.05 -5.15 12.52
CA SER A 24 26.72 -5.82 11.40
C SER A 24 27.70 -6.86 11.95
N GLU A 25 27.27 -8.11 12.01
CA GLU A 25 28.02 -9.22 12.58
C GLU A 25 28.32 -10.30 11.53
N PRO A 26 29.25 -11.25 11.80
CA PRO A 26 29.53 -12.35 10.87
C PRO A 26 28.28 -13.19 10.53
N GLY A 27 27.30 -13.24 11.44
CA GLY A 27 26.04 -13.96 11.31
C GLY A 27 24.93 -13.24 10.53
N GLY A 28 25.11 -11.96 10.19
CA GLY A 28 24.13 -11.18 9.42
C GLY A 28 24.19 -9.68 9.72
N VAL A 29 23.49 -8.90 8.91
CA VAL A 29 23.30 -7.45 9.10
C VAL A 29 21.85 -7.20 9.51
N LEU A 30 21.66 -6.54 10.65
CA LEU A 30 20.35 -6.09 11.12
C LEU A 30 20.15 -4.63 10.69
N LEU A 31 19.08 -4.39 9.96
CA LEU A 31 18.72 -3.10 9.39
C LEU A 31 17.37 -2.63 9.96
N ALA A 32 17.22 -1.32 10.12
CA ALA A 32 16.01 -0.66 10.58
C ALA A 32 15.72 0.59 9.74
N SER A 33 14.55 1.20 9.94
CA SER A 33 14.15 2.44 9.28
C SER A 33 13.71 3.51 10.26
N ALA A 34 13.91 4.77 9.90
CA ALA A 34 13.30 5.90 10.59
C ALA A 34 11.83 6.15 10.16
N LYS A 35 11.36 5.49 9.10
CA LYS A 35 10.06 5.76 8.46
C LYS A 35 9.01 4.67 8.71
N HIS A 36 9.40 3.55 9.31
CA HIS A 36 8.51 2.47 9.69
C HIS A 36 9.13 1.59 10.76
N THR A 37 8.31 0.85 11.49
CA THR A 37 8.77 0.01 12.62
C THR A 37 9.34 -1.35 12.24
N ALA A 38 9.22 -1.79 10.98
CA ALA A 38 9.77 -3.09 10.56
C ALA A 38 11.31 -3.07 10.53
N SER A 39 11.94 -4.16 10.98
CA SER A 39 13.37 -4.41 10.85
C SER A 39 13.65 -5.60 9.93
N ALA A 40 14.85 -5.60 9.33
CA ALA A 40 15.28 -6.59 8.36
C ALA A 40 16.64 -7.16 8.78
N GLN A 41 16.69 -8.45 9.11
CA GLN A 41 17.93 -9.18 9.26
C GLN A 41 18.29 -9.87 7.94
N VAL A 42 19.43 -9.55 7.37
CA VAL A 42 19.93 -10.14 6.12
C VAL A 42 21.16 -10.98 6.40
N VAL A 43 21.09 -12.25 5.99
CA VAL A 43 22.17 -13.23 6.16
C VAL A 43 22.68 -13.66 4.79
N ALA A 44 23.99 -13.56 4.55
CA ALA A 44 24.61 -14.12 3.36
C ALA A 44 24.60 -15.66 3.43
N GLN A 45 24.15 -16.28 2.34
CA GLN A 45 24.05 -17.72 2.16
C GLN A 45 25.16 -18.22 1.22
N PRO A 46 25.38 -19.54 1.13
CA PRO A 46 26.27 -20.13 0.12
C PRO A 46 25.90 -19.70 -1.31
N ALA A 47 26.84 -19.85 -2.25
CA ALA A 47 26.66 -19.49 -3.66
C ALA A 47 26.28 -18.01 -3.93
N GLY A 48 26.52 -17.11 -2.96
CA GLY A 48 26.25 -15.68 -3.12
C GLY A 48 24.80 -15.27 -2.95
N ALA A 49 23.95 -16.16 -2.44
CA ALA A 49 22.56 -15.86 -2.10
C ALA A 49 22.43 -15.11 -0.77
N TYR A 50 21.21 -14.63 -0.48
CA TYR A 50 20.85 -13.89 0.72
C TYR A 50 19.53 -14.45 1.27
N LEU A 51 19.40 -14.41 2.60
CA LEU A 51 18.15 -14.67 3.29
C LEU A 51 17.75 -13.40 4.05
N LEU A 52 16.58 -12.84 3.71
CA LEU A 52 15.95 -11.72 4.40
C LEU A 52 14.95 -12.25 5.43
N ARG A 53 15.12 -11.88 6.69
CA ARG A 53 14.16 -12.12 7.76
C ARG A 53 13.59 -10.79 8.23
N LEU A 54 12.26 -10.70 8.27
CA LEU A 54 11.57 -9.48 8.70
C LEU A 54 11.07 -9.66 10.12
N GLN A 55 11.29 -8.66 10.96
CA GLN A 55 10.69 -8.58 12.29
C GLN A 55 9.73 -7.39 12.30
N THR A 56 8.50 -7.63 12.72
CA THR A 56 7.43 -6.64 12.64
C THR A 56 6.32 -6.98 13.62
N GLU A 57 5.69 -5.95 14.17
CA GLU A 57 4.47 -6.08 14.95
C GLU A 57 3.21 -6.00 14.07
N MET A 58 3.37 -5.72 12.78
CA MET A 58 2.26 -5.61 11.82
C MET A 58 1.87 -7.00 11.29
N PRO A 59 0.70 -7.55 11.67
CA PRO A 59 0.35 -8.93 11.32
C PRO A 59 0.20 -9.16 9.81
N ALA A 60 -0.17 -8.11 9.06
CA ALA A 60 -0.38 -8.19 7.63
C ALA A 60 0.92 -8.17 6.81
N LEU A 61 2.06 -7.73 7.36
CA LEU A 61 3.27 -7.51 6.55
C LEU A 61 3.84 -8.81 5.97
N LEU A 62 3.98 -9.86 6.78
CA LEU A 62 4.52 -11.15 6.31
C LEU A 62 3.60 -11.85 5.30
N PRO A 63 2.27 -11.97 5.52
CA PRO A 63 1.34 -12.49 4.51
C PRO A 63 1.44 -11.74 3.17
N GLU A 64 1.52 -10.41 3.22
CA GLU A 64 1.59 -9.57 2.02
C GLU A 64 2.93 -9.70 1.28
N MET A 65 4.02 -9.92 2.01
CA MET A 65 5.32 -10.28 1.43
C MET A 65 5.28 -11.66 0.78
N SER A 66 4.74 -12.68 1.44
CA SER A 66 4.59 -14.04 0.88
C SER A 66 3.70 -14.07 -0.36
N ARG A 67 2.63 -13.27 -0.38
CA ARG A 67 1.80 -13.07 -1.58
C ARG A 67 2.57 -12.41 -2.72
N SER A 68 3.43 -11.44 -2.41
CA SER A 68 4.25 -10.74 -3.42
C SER A 68 5.36 -11.62 -3.99
N PHE A 69 5.88 -12.58 -3.20
CA PHE A 69 7.04 -13.40 -3.53
C PHE A 69 6.88 -14.88 -3.10
N PRO A 70 5.89 -15.61 -3.65
CA PRO A 70 5.59 -16.96 -3.18
C PRO A 70 6.73 -17.95 -3.44
N GLN A 71 7.51 -17.75 -4.51
CA GLN A 71 8.65 -18.62 -4.83
C GLN A 71 9.88 -18.35 -3.96
N GLN A 72 10.01 -17.14 -3.42
CA GLN A 72 11.12 -16.74 -2.55
C GLN A 72 10.79 -16.97 -1.07
N SER A 73 9.52 -17.15 -0.71
CA SER A 73 9.07 -17.38 0.66
C SER A 73 9.59 -18.72 1.19
N GLN A 74 10.22 -18.68 2.36
CA GLN A 74 10.73 -19.82 3.11
C GLN A 74 10.20 -19.78 4.56
N ILE A 75 10.37 -20.87 5.31
CA ILE A 75 9.89 -21.00 6.70
C ILE A 75 10.34 -19.82 7.58
N ASN A 76 11.55 -19.31 7.35
CA ASN A 76 12.19 -18.29 8.21
C ASN A 76 12.55 -17.00 7.46
N GLY A 77 11.92 -16.70 6.32
CA GLY A 77 12.20 -15.47 5.58
C GLY A 77 12.06 -15.59 4.07
N PHE A 78 12.74 -14.72 3.34
CA PHE A 78 12.68 -14.61 1.88
C PHE A 78 14.08 -14.76 1.29
N SER A 79 14.24 -15.67 0.33
CA SER A 79 15.52 -15.89 -0.35
C SER A 79 15.69 -14.97 -1.56
N ALA A 80 16.93 -14.52 -1.76
CA ALA A 80 17.34 -13.79 -2.95
C ALA A 80 18.68 -14.31 -3.45
N ASN A 81 18.75 -14.66 -4.74
CA ASN A 81 19.98 -15.20 -5.34
C ASN A 81 20.96 -14.10 -5.81
N THR A 82 20.54 -12.84 -5.77
CA THR A 82 21.32 -11.69 -6.22
C THR A 82 21.07 -10.49 -5.32
N VAL A 83 21.98 -9.50 -5.35
CA VAL A 83 21.78 -8.22 -4.67
C VAL A 83 20.55 -7.48 -5.21
N ALA A 84 20.27 -7.58 -6.51
CA ALA A 84 19.07 -6.99 -7.13
C ALA A 84 17.77 -7.67 -6.63
N GLY A 85 17.80 -8.99 -6.42
CA GLY A 85 16.70 -9.71 -5.78
C GLY A 85 16.48 -9.26 -4.34
N LEU A 86 17.57 -9.12 -3.57
CA LEU A 86 17.50 -8.59 -2.20
C LEU A 86 16.93 -7.18 -2.17
N ALA A 87 17.39 -6.30 -3.06
CA ALA A 87 16.88 -4.94 -3.23
C ALA A 87 15.37 -4.91 -3.51
N THR A 88 14.88 -5.85 -4.32
CA THR A 88 13.45 -5.97 -4.63
C THR A 88 12.63 -6.36 -3.40
N LEU A 89 13.14 -7.32 -2.61
CA LEU A 89 12.50 -7.76 -1.36
C LEU A 89 12.48 -6.63 -0.32
N LEU A 90 13.61 -5.94 -0.11
CA LEU A 90 13.73 -4.84 0.84
C LEU A 90 12.78 -3.69 0.47
N ARG A 91 12.80 -3.26 -0.80
CA ARG A 91 11.92 -2.18 -1.28
C ARG A 91 10.45 -2.50 -1.05
N ARG A 92 10.03 -3.75 -1.34
CA ARG A 92 8.65 -4.18 -1.14
C ARG A 92 8.28 -4.26 0.33
N ALA A 93 9.18 -4.80 1.17
CA ALA A 93 8.97 -4.86 2.62
C ALA A 93 8.81 -3.45 3.22
N ALA A 94 9.67 -2.51 2.84
CA ALA A 94 9.61 -1.12 3.29
C ALA A 94 8.33 -0.41 2.81
N GLY A 95 7.91 -0.64 1.56
CA GLY A 95 6.64 -0.12 1.04
C GLY A 95 5.44 -0.64 1.82
N LEU A 96 5.36 -1.94 2.06
CA LEU A 96 4.30 -2.54 2.88
C LEU A 96 4.34 -2.02 4.34
N ALA A 97 5.53 -1.88 4.92
CA ALA A 97 5.71 -1.40 6.29
C ALA A 97 5.21 0.05 6.48
N ARG A 98 5.33 0.89 5.45
CA ARG A 98 4.76 2.26 5.47
C ARG A 98 3.27 2.28 5.18
N ALA A 99 2.79 1.41 4.30
CA ALA A 99 1.42 1.45 3.80
C ALA A 99 0.38 0.81 4.72
N LEU A 100 0.78 -0.16 5.54
CA LEU A 100 -0.18 -0.92 6.34
C LEU A 100 -0.76 -0.07 7.51
N PRO A 101 -2.03 -0.30 7.91
CA PRO A 101 -2.85 0.67 8.65
C PRO A 101 -2.25 1.21 9.95
N SER A 102 -1.49 0.40 10.70
CA SER A 102 -0.93 0.82 11.98
C SER A 102 0.11 1.93 11.85
N GLN A 103 0.91 1.96 10.77
CA GLN A 103 1.92 2.99 10.59
C GLN A 103 1.33 4.29 10.04
N VAL A 104 0.47 4.20 9.02
CA VAL A 104 -0.12 5.38 8.35
C VAL A 104 -0.94 6.23 9.32
N VAL A 105 -1.71 5.60 10.21
CA VAL A 105 -2.54 6.28 11.21
C VAL A 105 -1.68 7.05 12.22
N ASN A 106 -0.60 6.45 12.71
CA ASN A 106 0.32 7.10 13.65
C ASN A 106 0.98 8.33 13.01
N ASP A 107 1.47 8.18 11.78
CA ASP A 107 2.10 9.28 11.05
C ASP A 107 1.09 10.40 10.73
N TYR A 108 -0.17 10.05 10.50
CA TYR A 108 -1.27 10.98 10.28
C TYR A 108 -1.51 11.86 11.50
N GLU A 109 -1.76 11.27 12.67
CA GLU A 109 -2.05 12.04 13.89
C GLU A 109 -0.88 12.96 14.26
N ALA A 110 0.37 12.48 14.13
CA ALA A 110 1.56 13.31 14.36
C ALA A 110 1.63 14.49 13.39
N THR A 111 1.32 14.28 12.10
CA THR A 111 1.36 15.35 11.09
C THR A 111 0.24 16.38 11.32
N VAL A 112 -0.96 15.92 11.68
CA VAL A 112 -2.09 16.79 12.01
C VAL A 112 -1.74 17.65 13.22
N ALA A 113 -1.27 17.05 14.31
CA ALA A 113 -0.90 17.77 15.53
C ALA A 113 0.16 18.85 15.27
N ASN A 114 1.22 18.52 14.52
CA ASN A 114 2.26 19.47 14.14
C ASN A 114 1.71 20.63 13.29
N GLN A 115 0.82 20.35 12.34
CA GLN A 115 0.28 21.38 11.48
C GLN A 115 -0.71 22.30 12.20
N LEU A 116 -1.55 21.75 13.07
CA LEU A 116 -2.47 22.56 13.89
C LEU A 116 -1.71 23.46 14.86
N ALA A 117 -0.60 22.99 15.42
CA ALA A 117 0.25 23.79 16.32
C ALA A 117 0.93 24.99 15.62
N GLN A 118 1.04 24.98 14.29
CA GLN A 118 1.62 26.07 13.49
C GLN A 118 0.57 27.05 12.95
N LEU A 119 -0.73 26.83 13.21
CA LEU A 119 -1.78 27.74 12.75
C LEU A 119 -1.76 29.05 13.55
N PRO A 120 -1.95 30.20 12.88
CA PRO A 120 -2.20 31.47 13.55
C PRO A 120 -3.42 31.38 14.50
N ALA A 121 -3.34 32.03 15.66
CA ALA A 121 -4.36 31.92 16.71
C ALA A 121 -5.75 32.43 16.28
N ASP A 122 -5.81 33.28 15.25
CA ASP A 122 -7.03 33.84 14.65
C ASP A 122 -7.66 32.95 13.56
N LEU A 123 -6.93 31.93 13.08
CA LEU A 123 -7.40 30.93 12.12
C LEU A 123 -7.79 29.61 12.78
N GLY A 124 -7.83 29.56 14.12
CA GLY A 124 -8.26 28.39 14.88
C GLY A 124 -9.77 28.14 14.78
N GLY A 125 -10.18 26.87 14.69
CA GLY A 125 -11.59 26.48 14.69
C GLY A 125 -11.83 25.08 14.15
N THR A 126 -13.00 24.51 14.46
CA THR A 126 -13.36 23.12 14.11
C THR A 126 -13.41 22.87 12.60
N GLU A 127 -13.80 23.87 11.80
CA GLU A 127 -13.85 23.75 10.34
C GLU A 127 -12.46 23.79 9.70
N VAL A 128 -11.56 24.63 10.21
CA VAL A 128 -10.16 24.67 9.76
C VAL A 128 -9.46 23.36 10.10
N GLU A 129 -9.68 22.84 11.31
CA GLU A 129 -9.17 21.52 11.71
C GLU A 129 -9.68 20.42 10.77
N ARG A 130 -10.98 20.41 10.46
CA ARG A 130 -11.59 19.42 9.56
C ARG A 130 -10.93 19.44 8.16
N LEU A 131 -10.69 20.63 7.60
CA LEU A 131 -10.03 20.79 6.30
C LEU A 131 -8.57 20.33 6.33
N VAL A 132 -7.83 20.67 7.39
CA VAL A 132 -6.43 20.23 7.59
C VAL A 132 -6.36 18.70 7.68
N ARG A 133 -7.19 18.10 8.53
CA ARG A 133 -7.31 16.65 8.69
C ARG A 133 -7.63 15.96 7.36
N GLN A 134 -8.66 16.42 6.65
CA GLN A 134 -9.05 15.84 5.36
C GLN A 134 -7.91 15.93 4.33
N ARG A 135 -7.23 17.07 4.21
CA ARG A 135 -6.13 17.23 3.24
C ARG A 135 -4.95 16.31 3.56
N ILE A 136 -4.48 16.30 4.81
CA ILE A 136 -3.35 15.45 5.24
C ILE A 136 -3.72 13.98 5.05
N GLY A 137 -4.93 13.61 5.45
CA GLY A 137 -5.40 12.24 5.41
C GLY A 137 -5.53 11.70 3.99
N GLN A 138 -6.09 12.50 3.07
CA GLN A 138 -6.17 12.14 1.65
C GLN A 138 -4.77 11.99 1.01
N GLN A 139 -3.83 12.87 1.37
CA GLN A 139 -2.45 12.75 0.88
C GLN A 139 -1.77 11.48 1.42
N LYS A 140 -1.89 11.19 2.72
CA LYS A 140 -1.30 9.99 3.33
C LYS A 140 -1.92 8.70 2.79
N PHE A 141 -3.24 8.68 2.61
CA PHE A 141 -3.91 7.55 1.96
C PHE A 141 -3.38 7.34 0.55
N ARG A 142 -3.22 8.41 -0.24
CA ARG A 142 -2.63 8.33 -1.58
C ARG A 142 -1.22 7.74 -1.57
N ASP A 143 -0.36 8.21 -0.68
CA ASP A 143 1.03 7.76 -0.58
C ASP A 143 1.09 6.28 -0.17
N ALA A 144 0.27 5.88 0.82
CA ALA A 144 0.12 4.49 1.24
C ALA A 144 -0.39 3.60 0.10
N MET A 145 -1.31 4.09 -0.73
CA MET A 145 -1.83 3.36 -1.88
C MET A 145 -0.79 3.18 -2.99
N LEU A 146 0.07 4.18 -3.22
CA LEU A 146 1.22 4.05 -4.11
C LEU A 146 2.18 2.97 -3.60
N ASP A 147 2.51 2.96 -2.31
CA ASP A 147 3.37 1.95 -1.72
C ASP A 147 2.73 0.54 -1.76
N TYR A 148 1.45 0.42 -1.39
CA TYR A 148 0.71 -0.84 -1.35
C TYR A 148 0.58 -1.47 -2.74
N TRP A 149 0.19 -0.68 -3.75
CA TRP A 149 0.01 -1.12 -5.13
C TRP A 149 1.30 -1.12 -5.97
N GLY A 150 2.46 -0.83 -5.37
CA GLY A 150 3.75 -0.85 -6.05
C GLY A 150 3.83 0.20 -7.18
N GLY A 151 3.22 1.36 -6.96
CA GLY A 151 3.24 2.49 -7.89
C GLY A 151 2.43 2.29 -9.16
N ALA A 152 1.56 1.27 -9.22
CA ALA A 152 0.85 0.91 -10.44
C ALA A 152 -0.64 0.64 -10.19
N CYS A 153 -1.46 0.92 -11.20
CA CYS A 153 -2.91 0.69 -11.13
C CYS A 153 -3.24 -0.75 -10.70
N ALA A 154 -4.20 -0.88 -9.79
CA ALA A 154 -4.71 -2.14 -9.27
C ALA A 154 -5.31 -3.04 -10.35
N VAL A 155 -5.76 -2.49 -11.48
CA VAL A 155 -6.39 -3.24 -12.58
C VAL A 155 -5.49 -3.28 -13.80
N THR A 156 -5.06 -2.12 -14.31
CA THR A 156 -4.39 -2.03 -15.62
C THR A 156 -2.86 -2.15 -15.56
N ALA A 157 -2.28 -2.22 -14.35
CA ALA A 157 -0.83 -2.19 -14.13
C ALA A 157 -0.10 -0.93 -14.66
N VAL A 158 -0.82 0.11 -15.11
CA VAL A 158 -0.21 1.39 -15.51
C VAL A 158 0.57 1.96 -14.33
N ALA A 159 1.87 2.14 -14.51
CA ALA A 159 2.83 2.60 -13.49
C ALA A 159 3.29 4.04 -13.76
N PHE A 160 2.32 4.96 -13.85
CA PHE A 160 2.57 6.40 -14.09
C PHE A 160 1.81 7.22 -13.05
N PRO A 161 2.44 7.57 -11.91
CA PRO A 161 1.76 8.12 -10.73
C PRO A 161 0.83 9.32 -10.98
N GLU A 162 1.15 10.15 -11.97
CA GLU A 162 0.43 11.37 -12.34
C GLU A 162 -0.99 11.08 -12.84
N VAL A 163 -1.25 9.90 -13.42
CA VAL A 163 -2.59 9.48 -13.87
C VAL A 163 -3.32 8.59 -12.86
N LEU A 164 -2.65 8.22 -11.76
CA LEU A 164 -3.20 7.35 -10.73
C LEU A 164 -3.94 8.17 -9.67
N ARG A 165 -5.04 7.63 -9.15
CA ARG A 165 -5.89 8.17 -8.10
C ARG A 165 -6.11 7.10 -7.04
N ALA A 166 -6.10 7.50 -5.77
CA ALA A 166 -6.41 6.62 -4.65
C ALA A 166 -7.90 6.73 -4.40
N SER A 167 -8.64 5.67 -4.73
CA SER A 167 -10.10 5.65 -4.71
C SER A 167 -10.57 4.85 -3.50
N HIS A 168 -11.38 5.46 -2.63
CA HIS A 168 -11.95 4.77 -1.47
C HIS A 168 -13.10 3.85 -1.89
N ALA A 169 -13.19 2.67 -1.29
CA ALA A 169 -14.36 1.79 -1.44
C ALA A 169 -15.52 2.26 -0.55
N LYS A 170 -15.25 2.53 0.73
CA LYS A 170 -16.15 3.25 1.62
C LYS A 170 -15.71 4.71 1.66
N PRO A 171 -16.50 5.67 1.15
CA PRO A 171 -16.09 7.07 1.04
C PRO A 171 -15.63 7.66 2.37
N TRP A 172 -14.68 8.59 2.29
CA TRP A 172 -14.08 9.29 3.44
C TRP A 172 -15.12 9.81 4.45
N ALA A 173 -16.20 10.42 3.95
CA ALA A 173 -17.26 11.01 4.75
C ALA A 173 -18.12 9.98 5.49
N GLU A 174 -18.15 8.74 5.02
CA GLU A 174 -18.94 7.65 5.61
C GLU A 174 -18.10 6.73 6.51
N CYS A 175 -16.77 6.90 6.51
CA CYS A 175 -15.87 6.19 7.41
C CYS A 175 -16.08 6.63 8.87
N ALA A 176 -16.14 5.64 9.76
CA ALA A 176 -16.39 5.81 11.20
C ALA A 176 -15.14 6.26 11.98
N SER A 177 -13.95 6.07 11.43
CA SER A 177 -12.68 6.40 12.09
C SER A 177 -11.59 6.77 11.09
N ASP A 178 -10.52 7.43 11.57
CA ASP A 178 -9.32 7.69 10.78
C ASP A 178 -8.57 6.41 10.42
N ALA A 179 -8.72 5.34 11.22
CA ALA A 179 -8.23 4.01 10.86
C ALA A 179 -8.88 3.49 9.58
N GLU A 180 -10.21 3.59 9.43
CA GLU A 180 -10.89 3.20 8.17
C GLU A 180 -10.51 4.12 6.99
N ARG A 181 -10.32 5.42 7.24
CA ARG A 181 -9.99 6.40 6.19
C ARG A 181 -8.60 6.21 5.60
N LEU A 182 -7.68 5.70 6.42
CA LEU A 182 -6.26 5.50 6.07
C LEU A 182 -5.91 4.04 5.82
N ASP A 183 -6.88 3.14 5.94
CA ASP A 183 -6.71 1.72 5.65
C ASP A 183 -6.57 1.49 4.14
N VAL A 184 -5.39 1.02 3.71
CA VAL A 184 -5.13 0.69 2.29
C VAL A 184 -6.06 -0.39 1.73
N PHE A 185 -6.69 -1.19 2.58
CA PHE A 185 -7.70 -2.17 2.16
C PHE A 185 -9.06 -1.52 1.85
N ASN A 186 -9.29 -0.28 2.29
CA ASN A 186 -10.49 0.51 2.00
C ASN A 186 -10.42 1.22 0.63
N GLY A 187 -9.79 0.61 -0.37
CA GLY A 187 -9.76 1.22 -1.69
C GLY A 187 -8.81 0.57 -2.67
N PHE A 188 -8.63 1.25 -3.81
CA PHE A 188 -7.73 0.83 -4.87
C PHE A 188 -6.97 2.01 -5.48
N LEU A 189 -5.73 1.77 -5.93
CA LEU A 189 -5.00 2.72 -6.77
C LEU A 189 -5.45 2.53 -8.22
N LEU A 190 -6.17 3.49 -8.78
CA LEU A 190 -6.84 3.36 -10.08
C LEU A 190 -6.35 4.42 -11.07
N VAL A 191 -6.37 4.11 -12.36
CA VAL A 191 -6.29 5.15 -13.40
C VAL A 191 -7.54 6.02 -13.38
N ALA A 192 -7.42 7.29 -13.77
CA ALA A 192 -8.47 8.31 -13.61
C ALA A 192 -9.88 7.90 -14.10
N ASN A 193 -9.98 7.16 -15.20
CA ASN A 193 -11.27 6.68 -15.71
C ASN A 193 -11.90 5.62 -14.79
N LEU A 194 -11.11 4.66 -14.29
CA LEU A 194 -11.59 3.63 -13.37
C LEU A 194 -11.93 4.22 -12.00
N ASP A 195 -11.13 5.16 -11.51
CA ASP A 195 -11.39 5.91 -10.28
C ASP A 195 -12.76 6.61 -10.33
N ALA A 196 -13.01 7.42 -11.36
CA ALA A 196 -14.27 8.14 -11.51
C ALA A 196 -15.50 7.21 -11.59
N LEU A 197 -15.33 6.01 -12.15
CA LEU A 197 -16.39 5.01 -12.23
C LEU A 197 -16.60 4.28 -10.90
N PHE A 198 -15.53 3.97 -10.18
CA PHE A 198 -15.59 3.27 -8.90
C PHE A 198 -16.20 4.18 -7.83
N ASP A 199 -15.68 5.41 -7.67
CA ASP A 199 -16.19 6.42 -6.72
C ASP A 199 -17.69 6.74 -6.91
N ARG A 200 -18.18 6.65 -8.15
CA ARG A 200 -19.60 6.86 -8.49
C ARG A 200 -20.47 5.61 -8.41
N PHE A 201 -19.93 4.49 -7.93
CA PHE A 201 -20.60 3.19 -7.86
C PHE A 201 -21.10 2.67 -9.22
N LEU A 202 -20.41 3.02 -10.32
CA LEU A 202 -20.72 2.56 -11.67
C LEU A 202 -19.98 1.27 -12.04
N ILE A 203 -18.86 1.00 -11.38
CA ILE A 203 -18.17 -0.29 -11.38
C ILE A 203 -17.87 -0.71 -9.95
N SER A 204 -17.66 -2.00 -9.71
CA SER A 204 -17.15 -2.56 -8.45
C SER A 204 -16.33 -3.81 -8.76
N PHE A 205 -15.89 -4.55 -7.74
CA PHE A 205 -15.28 -5.86 -7.91
C PHE A 205 -16.03 -6.92 -7.10
N ASP A 206 -16.12 -8.13 -7.65
CA ASP A 206 -16.63 -9.29 -6.93
C ASP A 206 -15.59 -9.83 -5.93
N ASP A 207 -15.95 -10.93 -5.27
CA ASP A 207 -15.10 -11.59 -4.29
C ASP A 207 -13.89 -12.29 -4.93
N ASP A 208 -13.84 -12.45 -6.25
CA ASP A 208 -12.64 -12.93 -6.96
C ASP A 208 -11.84 -11.77 -7.57
N GLY A 209 -12.24 -10.52 -7.28
CA GLY A 209 -11.62 -9.31 -7.80
C GLY A 209 -11.95 -9.01 -9.25
N ARG A 210 -12.94 -9.67 -9.85
CA ARG A 210 -13.38 -9.44 -11.24
C ARG A 210 -14.28 -8.22 -11.30
N LEU A 211 -14.14 -7.45 -12.38
CA LEU A 211 -14.89 -6.22 -12.60
C LEU A 211 -16.40 -6.49 -12.72
N LEU A 212 -17.17 -5.85 -11.86
CA LEU A 212 -18.62 -5.73 -11.94
C LEU A 212 -18.95 -4.38 -12.57
N ILE A 213 -19.85 -4.37 -13.56
CA ILE A 213 -20.22 -3.16 -14.30
C ILE A 213 -21.72 -2.92 -14.12
N SER A 214 -22.08 -1.71 -13.71
CA SER A 214 -23.48 -1.30 -13.63
C SER A 214 -24.18 -1.43 -14.99
N PRO A 215 -25.39 -2.03 -15.09
CA PRO A 215 -26.15 -2.10 -16.32
C PRO A 215 -26.54 -0.74 -16.91
N ILE A 216 -26.47 0.36 -16.15
CA ILE A 216 -26.68 1.72 -16.70
C ILE A 216 -25.62 2.08 -17.76
N LEU A 217 -24.44 1.47 -17.70
CA LEU A 217 -23.42 1.64 -18.71
C LEU A 217 -23.75 0.74 -19.90
N THR A 218 -24.15 1.34 -21.02
CA THR A 218 -24.39 0.62 -22.28
C THR A 218 -23.10 0.00 -22.81
N ALA A 219 -23.22 -0.99 -23.70
CA ALA A 219 -22.04 -1.61 -24.33
C ALA A 219 -21.15 -0.59 -25.04
N GLU A 220 -21.75 0.39 -25.73
CA GLU A 220 -21.00 1.48 -26.38
C GLU A 220 -20.21 2.33 -25.38
N ILE A 221 -20.85 2.74 -24.27
CA ILE A 221 -20.19 3.52 -23.21
C ILE A 221 -19.04 2.73 -22.60
N ARG A 222 -19.24 1.42 -22.33
CA ARG A 222 -18.18 0.54 -21.79
C ARG A 222 -16.95 0.55 -22.69
N ILE A 223 -17.14 0.37 -24.00
CA ILE A 223 -16.05 0.38 -24.98
C ILE A 223 -15.33 1.73 -24.98
N ARG A 224 -16.07 2.84 -25.03
CA ARG A 224 -15.48 4.20 -25.04
C ARG A 224 -14.72 4.53 -23.75
N LEU A 225 -15.11 3.93 -22.63
CA LEU A 225 -14.43 4.06 -21.33
C LEU A 225 -13.28 3.06 -21.13
N GLY A 226 -13.03 2.17 -22.10
CA GLY A 226 -12.00 1.14 -22.04
C GLY A 226 -12.33 -0.06 -21.17
N LEU A 227 -13.60 -0.22 -20.76
CA LEU A 227 -14.06 -1.36 -19.98
C LEU A 227 -14.27 -2.58 -20.88
N HIS A 228 -13.67 -3.70 -20.53
CA HIS A 228 -13.81 -4.95 -21.27
C HIS A 228 -13.98 -6.14 -20.32
N PRO A 229 -14.66 -7.21 -20.78
CA PRO A 229 -14.76 -8.46 -20.04
C PRO A 229 -13.36 -9.01 -19.74
N GLY A 230 -13.08 -9.34 -18.47
CA GLY A 230 -11.78 -9.87 -18.04
C GLY A 230 -10.92 -8.91 -17.22
N MET A 231 -11.29 -7.63 -17.11
CA MET A 231 -10.65 -6.74 -16.15
C MET A 231 -10.83 -7.26 -14.72
N ALA A 232 -9.73 -7.34 -13.98
CA ALA A 232 -9.70 -7.81 -12.60
C ALA A 232 -8.59 -7.10 -11.82
N LEU A 233 -8.70 -7.13 -10.51
CA LEU A 233 -7.65 -6.67 -9.61
C LEU A 233 -6.42 -7.59 -9.73
N ARG A 234 -5.22 -7.00 -9.72
CA ARG A 234 -3.95 -7.75 -9.70
C ARG A 234 -3.78 -8.61 -8.46
N TRP A 235 -4.40 -8.20 -7.35
CA TRP A 235 -4.54 -9.00 -6.15
C TRP A 235 -5.71 -8.51 -5.30
N LEU A 236 -6.19 -9.38 -4.42
CA LEU A 236 -7.24 -9.11 -3.46
C LEU A 236 -6.93 -9.87 -2.17
N THR A 237 -7.26 -9.29 -1.02
CA THR A 237 -7.11 -9.92 0.30
C THR A 237 -8.45 -9.88 1.03
N ASP A 238 -8.59 -10.69 2.08
CA ASP A 238 -9.85 -10.72 2.84
C ASP A 238 -10.19 -9.39 3.51
N ALA A 239 -9.18 -8.60 3.86
CA ALA A 239 -9.37 -7.25 4.39
C ALA A 239 -10.08 -6.31 3.40
N HIS A 240 -9.83 -6.44 2.09
CA HIS A 240 -10.54 -5.64 1.08
C HIS A 240 -12.01 -6.04 0.93
N ARG A 241 -12.33 -7.32 1.16
CA ARG A 241 -13.67 -7.89 0.91
C ARG A 241 -14.75 -7.18 1.74
N VAL A 242 -14.40 -6.79 2.97
CA VAL A 242 -15.32 -6.08 3.87
C VAL A 242 -15.77 -4.75 3.24
N TYR A 243 -14.82 -3.97 2.71
CA TYR A 243 -15.14 -2.69 2.06
C TYR A 243 -15.79 -2.88 0.67
N LEU A 244 -15.38 -3.90 -0.09
CA LEU A 244 -16.02 -4.22 -1.37
C LEU A 244 -17.48 -4.68 -1.18
N ALA A 245 -17.79 -5.44 -0.13
CA ALA A 245 -19.16 -5.81 0.20
C ALA A 245 -20.02 -4.56 0.44
N TRP A 246 -19.51 -3.60 1.21
CA TRP A 246 -20.16 -2.30 1.41
C TRP A 246 -20.36 -1.55 0.08
N HIS A 247 -19.31 -1.47 -0.74
CA HIS A 247 -19.34 -0.77 -2.02
C HIS A 247 -20.35 -1.38 -3.01
N ARG A 248 -20.46 -2.72 -3.05
CA ARG A 248 -21.43 -3.43 -3.91
C ARG A 248 -22.88 -3.15 -3.53
N LEU A 249 -23.18 -2.95 -2.24
CA LEU A 249 -24.53 -2.56 -1.81
C LEU A 249 -24.95 -1.23 -2.46
N ARG A 250 -24.06 -0.23 -2.47
CA ARG A 250 -24.30 1.06 -3.13
C ARG A 250 -24.46 0.94 -4.64
N LEU A 251 -23.68 0.08 -5.29
CA LEU A 251 -23.83 -0.21 -6.72
C LEU A 251 -25.22 -0.79 -7.03
N SER A 252 -25.71 -1.71 -6.20
CA SER A 252 -27.04 -2.32 -6.39
C SER A 252 -28.20 -1.36 -6.15
N THR A 253 -28.08 -0.42 -5.21
CA THR A 253 -29.15 0.58 -4.93
C THR A 253 -29.39 1.53 -6.10
N ARG A 254 -28.41 1.73 -6.99
CA ARG A 254 -28.62 2.52 -8.22
C ARG A 254 -29.32 1.73 -9.35
N LEU A 255 -29.58 0.44 -9.14
CA LEU A 255 -30.26 -0.43 -10.10
C LEU A 255 -31.75 -0.60 -9.80
N ALA A 256 -32.19 -0.18 -8.61
CA ALA A 256 -33.59 -0.08 -8.21
C ALA A 256 -34.12 1.33 -8.47
#